data_AF-A0A353R400-F1
#
_entry.id   AF-A0A353R400-F1
#
_cell.length_a   1.000
_cell.length_b   1.000
_cell.length_c   1.000
_cell.angle_alpha   90.00
_cell.angle_beta   90.00
_cell.angle_gamma   90.00
#
_symmetry.space_group_name_H-M   'P 1'
#
loop_
_entity.id
_entity.type
_entity.pdbx_description
1 polymer ?
#
loop_
_entity_poly.entity_id
_entity_poly.type
_entity_poly.pdbx_seq_one_letter_code
_entity_poly.pdbx_strand_id
1 'polypeptide(L)'
;DYFHHATPGLGPKLELNPNKAWGEARGERVGWTLRQFDAVLAQTPYLAGEVFSVADITAFVGLGFAEFAKIAIPEGLTHIDAWRRRIAERPSVSAA
;
A
#
# COMPACT_ATOMS: atom_id res chain seq x y z
N ASP A 1 9.24 6.81 0.40
CA ASP A 1 9.77 7.98 -0.33
C ASP A 1 8.74 8.97 -0.84
N TYR A 2 7.61 8.56 -1.44
CA TYR A 2 6.59 9.52 -1.91
C TYR A 2 6.19 10.55 -0.82
N PHE A 3 5.88 10.08 0.39
CA PHE A 3 5.45 10.93 1.51
C PHE A 3 6.43 12.08 1.82
N HIS A 4 7.71 11.79 2.00
CA HIS A 4 8.72 12.80 2.38
C HIS A 4 9.11 13.76 1.25
N HIS A 5 8.89 13.35 -0.01
CA HIS A 5 9.46 14.06 -1.15
C HIS A 5 8.42 14.73 -2.05
N ALA A 6 7.21 14.18 -2.15
CA ALA A 6 6.14 14.67 -3.00
C ALA A 6 4.91 15.16 -2.21
N THR A 7 4.98 15.14 -0.88
CA THR A 7 3.94 15.71 0.00
C THR A 7 4.58 16.67 1.01
N PRO A 8 3.78 17.41 1.81
CA PRO A 8 4.31 18.17 2.94
C PRO A 8 5.04 17.32 3.99
N GLY A 9 4.89 15.99 3.95
CA GLY A 9 5.60 15.05 4.81
C GLY A 9 5.35 15.35 6.29
N LEU A 10 6.44 15.39 7.06
CA LEU A 10 6.43 15.80 8.48
C LEU A 10 6.48 17.32 8.68
N GLY A 11 6.38 18.11 7.60
CA GLY A 11 6.39 19.57 7.61
C GLY A 11 7.77 20.20 7.36
N PRO A 12 7.81 21.51 7.06
CA PRO A 12 9.00 22.18 6.54
C PRO A 12 10.17 22.29 7.53
N LYS A 13 9.92 22.02 8.82
CA LYS A 13 10.97 21.99 9.85
C LYS A 13 11.76 20.67 9.86
N LEU A 14 11.19 19.61 9.29
CA LEU A 14 11.76 18.26 9.29
C LEU A 14 12.13 17.82 7.87
N GLU A 15 11.33 18.18 6.87
CA GLU A 15 11.58 17.89 5.45
C GLU A 15 12.48 18.96 4.82
N LEU A 16 13.76 18.99 5.22
CA LEU A 16 14.68 20.08 4.86
C LEU A 16 15.17 20.02 3.40
N ASN A 17 15.13 18.85 2.75
CA ASN A 17 15.64 18.66 1.39
C ASN A 17 14.78 17.66 0.57
N PRO A 18 13.53 18.02 0.24
CA PRO A 18 12.67 17.14 -0.54
C PRO A 18 13.05 17.14 -2.03
N ASN A 19 13.09 15.96 -2.65
CA ASN A 19 13.26 15.82 -4.10
C ASN A 19 11.92 15.43 -4.75
N LYS A 20 11.17 16.42 -5.25
CA LYS A 20 9.81 16.21 -5.77
C LYS A 20 9.75 15.17 -6.89
N ALA A 21 10.65 15.25 -7.87
CA ALA A 21 10.68 14.34 -9.02
C ALA A 21 10.91 12.88 -8.58
N TRP A 22 11.77 12.66 -7.57
CA TRP A 22 11.96 11.33 -6.98
C TRP A 22 10.69 10.83 -6.29
N GLY A 23 10.05 11.70 -5.49
CA GLY A 23 8.81 11.37 -4.79
C GLY A 23 7.71 10.95 -5.76
N GLU A 24 7.47 11.74 -6.81
CA GLU A 24 6.45 11.47 -7.84
C GLU A 24 6.71 10.15 -8.57
N ALA A 25 7.94 9.92 -9.04
CA ALA A 25 8.32 8.66 -9.69
C ALA A 25 8.14 7.43 -8.77
N ARG A 26 8.30 7.61 -7.45
CA ARG A 26 8.02 6.56 -6.46
C ARG A 26 6.52 6.35 -6.25
N GLY A 27 5.73 7.42 -6.28
CA GLY A 27 4.26 7.35 -6.20
C GLY A 27 3.64 6.59 -7.36
N GLU A 28 4.10 6.83 -8.59
CA GLU A 28 3.61 6.13 -9.79
C GLU A 28 3.76 4.61 -9.71
N ARG A 29 4.81 4.12 -9.05
CA ARG A 29 5.05 2.68 -8.87
C ARG A 29 3.98 1.99 -8.03
N VAL A 30 3.29 2.71 -7.14
CA VAL A 30 2.27 2.13 -6.27
C VAL A 30 1.15 1.50 -7.09
N GLY A 31 0.60 2.24 -8.07
CA GLY A 31 -0.47 1.72 -8.92
C GLY A 31 -0.05 0.50 -9.74
N TRP A 32 1.21 0.46 -10.21
CA TRP A 32 1.75 -0.72 -10.89
C TRP A 32 1.85 -1.93 -9.94
N THR A 33 2.41 -1.74 -8.74
CA THR A 33 2.54 -2.81 -7.73
C THR A 33 1.18 -3.37 -7.33
N LEU A 34 0.17 -2.51 -7.12
CA LEU A 34 -1.18 -2.95 -6.76
C LEU A 34 -1.82 -3.79 -7.87
N ARG A 35 -1.61 -3.45 -9.15
CA ARG A 35 -2.05 -4.32 -10.25
C ARG A 35 -1.37 -5.69 -10.24
N GLN A 36 -0.09 -5.76 -9.87
CA GLN A 36 0.62 -7.04 -9.74
C GLN A 36 0.07 -7.87 -8.58
N PHE A 37 -0.17 -7.23 -7.43
CA PHE A 37 -0.75 -7.89 -6.26
C PHE A 37 -2.16 -8.40 -6.53
N ASP A 38 -2.98 -7.63 -7.23
CA ASP A 38 -4.32 -8.08 -7.64
C ASP A 38 -4.25 -9.32 -8.54
N ALA A 39 -3.32 -9.37 -9.49
CA ALA A 39 -3.10 -10.54 -10.35
C ALA A 39 -2.57 -11.78 -9.58
N VAL A 40 -1.78 -11.58 -8.52
CA VAL A 40 -1.36 -12.68 -7.62
C VAL A 40 -2.57 -13.16 -6.81
N LEU A 41 -3.33 -12.24 -6.22
CA LEU A 41 -4.50 -12.55 -5.37
C LEU A 41 -5.69 -13.12 -6.16
N ALA A 42 -5.68 -13.00 -7.48
CA ALA A 42 -6.58 -13.72 -8.36
C ALA A 42 -6.32 -15.24 -8.37
N GLN A 43 -5.10 -15.66 -8.06
CA GLN A 43 -4.65 -17.06 -8.13
C GLN A 43 -4.46 -17.69 -6.75
N THR A 44 -4.05 -16.89 -5.76
CA THR A 44 -3.74 -17.38 -4.40
C THR A 44 -4.48 -16.56 -3.34
N PRO A 45 -4.87 -17.17 -2.20
CA PRO A 45 -5.61 -16.45 -1.16
C PRO A 45 -4.78 -15.37 -0.46
N TYR A 46 -3.45 -15.51 -0.44
CA TYR A 46 -2.49 -14.58 0.17
C TYR A 46 -1.36 -14.24 -0.81
N LEU A 47 -0.63 -13.16 -0.53
CA LEU A 47 0.41 -12.64 -1.44
C LEU A 47 1.59 -13.59 -1.65
N ALA A 48 1.85 -14.47 -0.69
CA ALA A 48 2.91 -15.47 -0.76
C ALA A 48 2.41 -16.90 -1.05
N GLY A 49 1.12 -17.05 -1.43
CA GLY A 49 0.51 -18.34 -1.73
C GLY A 49 -0.66 -18.69 -0.81
N GLU A 50 -0.66 -19.93 -0.29
CA GLU A 50 -1.79 -20.50 0.46
C GLU A 50 -1.86 -20.07 1.93
N VAL A 51 -0.77 -19.52 2.47
CA VAL A 51 -0.63 -19.23 3.90
C VAL A 51 -0.35 -17.75 4.13
N PHE A 52 -1.06 -17.15 5.08
CA PHE A 52 -0.84 -15.78 5.53
C PHE A 52 0.60 -15.58 6.03
N SER A 53 1.25 -14.52 5.59
CA SER A 53 2.68 -14.30 5.85
C SER A 53 3.01 -12.83 6.11
N VAL A 54 4.29 -12.55 6.35
CA VAL A 54 4.81 -11.18 6.43
C VAL A 54 4.50 -10.37 5.17
N ALA A 55 4.39 -11.01 4.00
CA ALA A 55 4.03 -10.31 2.76
C ALA A 55 2.66 -9.65 2.87
N ASP A 56 1.68 -10.35 3.45
CA ASP A 56 0.32 -9.81 3.64
C ASP A 56 0.29 -8.70 4.69
N ILE A 57 1.03 -8.87 5.78
CA ILE A 57 1.16 -7.83 6.82
C ILE A 57 1.73 -6.55 6.20
N THR A 58 2.84 -6.66 5.47
CA THR A 58 3.51 -5.53 4.83
C THR A 58 2.61 -4.84 3.82
N ALA A 59 1.94 -5.61 2.96
CA ALA A 59 1.05 -5.02 1.96
C ALA A 59 -0.18 -4.37 2.59
N PHE A 60 -0.74 -4.95 3.65
CA PHE A 60 -1.95 -4.43 4.29
C PHE A 60 -1.67 -3.09 4.95
N VAL A 61 -0.58 -3.00 5.73
CA VAL A 61 -0.12 -1.74 6.33
C VAL A 61 0.30 -0.75 5.24
N GLY A 62 0.97 -1.21 4.20
CA GLY A 62 1.38 -0.37 3.06
C GLY A 62 0.20 0.25 2.32
N LEU A 63 -0.91 -0.48 2.16
CA LEU A 63 -2.12 0.02 1.53
C LEU A 63 -2.79 1.09 2.40
N GLY A 64 -2.88 0.87 3.71
CA GLY A 64 -3.35 1.91 4.65
C GLY A 64 -2.46 3.15 4.64
N PHE A 65 -1.14 2.98 4.51
CA PHE A 65 -0.22 4.11 4.39
C PHE A 65 -0.39 4.86 3.05
N ALA A 66 -0.65 4.17 1.94
CA ALA A 66 -0.93 4.81 0.66
C ALA A 66 -2.17 5.72 0.74
N GLU A 67 -3.22 5.29 1.44
CA GLU A 67 -4.41 6.11 1.69
C GLU A 67 -4.11 7.31 2.59
N PHE A 68 -3.38 7.08 3.70
CA PHE A 68 -2.93 8.15 4.58
C PHE A 68 -2.12 9.22 3.81
N ALA A 69 -1.22 8.77 2.94
CA ALA A 69 -0.41 9.63 2.08
C ALA A 69 -1.17 10.18 0.86
N LYS A 70 -2.47 9.88 0.71
CA LYS A 70 -3.35 10.32 -0.39
C LYS A 70 -2.82 9.94 -1.78
N ILE A 71 -2.18 8.78 -1.88
CA ILE A 71 -1.79 8.21 -3.18
C ILE A 71 -3.05 7.68 -3.86
N ALA A 72 -3.24 8.04 -5.13
CA ALA A 72 -4.36 7.51 -5.92
C ALA A 72 -4.19 5.99 -6.12
N ILE A 73 -5.16 5.22 -5.63
CA ILE A 73 -5.24 3.77 -5.82
C ILE A 73 -6.08 3.51 -7.09
N PRO A 74 -5.61 2.67 -8.03
CA PRO A 74 -6.41 2.32 -9.20
C PRO A 74 -7.73 1.65 -8.81
N GLU A 75 -8.81 2.00 -9.51
CA GLU A 75 -10.11 1.35 -9.36
C GLU A 75 -10.12 -0.06 -9.98
N GLY A 76 -11.08 -0.88 -9.56
CA GLY A 76 -11.33 -2.21 -10.16
C GLY A 76 -10.40 -3.34 -9.70
N LEU A 77 -9.60 -3.13 -8.66
CA LEU A 77 -8.72 -4.14 -8.07
C LEU A 77 -9.49 -5.05 -7.10
N THR A 78 -10.42 -5.85 -7.64
CA THR A 78 -11.40 -6.60 -6.86
C THR A 78 -10.79 -7.69 -5.98
N HIS A 79 -9.65 -8.27 -6.37
CA HIS A 79 -8.99 -9.30 -5.57
C HIS A 79 -8.25 -8.69 -4.39
N ILE A 80 -7.65 -7.50 -4.57
CA ILE A 80 -7.13 -6.70 -3.46
C ILE A 80 -8.24 -6.31 -2.50
N ASP A 81 -9.38 -5.83 -2.99
CA ASP A 81 -10.49 -5.44 -2.12
C ASP A 81 -11.01 -6.61 -1.26
N ALA A 82 -11.18 -7.78 -1.89
CA ALA A 82 -11.59 -9.00 -1.19
C ALA A 82 -10.55 -9.48 -0.18
N TRP A 83 -9.27 -9.50 -0.57
CA TRP A 83 -8.15 -9.84 0.32
C TRP A 83 -8.08 -8.88 1.50
N ARG A 84 -8.18 -7.57 1.26
CA ARG A 84 -8.08 -6.54 2.30
C ARG A 84 -9.18 -6.70 3.36
N ARG A 85 -10.42 -6.95 2.95
CA ARG A 85 -11.54 -7.22 3.87
C ARG A 85 -11.24 -8.44 4.74
N ARG A 86 -10.78 -9.53 4.13
CA ARG A 86 -10.40 -10.76 4.84
C ARG A 86 -9.28 -10.52 5.86
N ILE A 87 -8.25 -9.74 5.51
CA ILE A 87 -7.16 -9.41 6.45
C ILE A 87 -7.67 -8.52 7.59
N ALA A 88 -8.58 -7.57 7.31
CA ALA A 88 -9.15 -6.69 8.32
C ALA A 88 -10.01 -7.43 9.38
N GLU A 89 -10.64 -8.55 9.00
CA GLU A 89 -11.41 -9.40 9.91
C GLU A 89 -10.55 -10.23 10.87
N ARG A 90 -9.22 -10.26 10.69
CA ARG A 90 -8.34 -11.02 11.58
C ARG A 90 -8.31 -10.36 12.97
N PRO A 91 -8.40 -11.14 14.08
CA PRO A 91 -8.39 -10.59 15.43
C PRO A 91 -7.19 -9.67 15.75
N SER A 92 -6.03 -9.97 15.15
CA SER A 92 -4.81 -9.16 15.31
C SER A 92 -4.90 -7.76 14.67
N VAL A 93 -5.86 -7.55 13.77
CA VAL A 93 -6.09 -6.28 13.08
C VAL A 93 -7.29 -5.56 13.67
N SER A 94 -8.40 -6.28 13.90
CA SER A 94 -9.64 -5.68 14.42
C SER A 94 -9.57 -5.23 15.89
N ALA A 95 -8.53 -5.61 16.62
CA ALA A 95 -8.30 -5.19 18.01
C ALA A 95 -7.52 -3.87 18.13
N ALA A 96 -7.08 -3.28 17.00
CA ALA A 96 -6.40 -2.00 16.92
C ALA A 96 -7.38 -0.87 16.56
#